data_AF-A0A6C6ZHG8-F1
#
_entry.id   AF-A0A6C6ZHG8-F1
#
_cell.length_a   1.000
_cell.length_b   1.000
_cell.length_c   1.000
_cell.angle_alpha   90.00
_cell.angle_beta   90.00
_cell.angle_gamma   90.00
#
_symmetry.space_group_name_H-M   'P 1'
#
loop_
_entity.id
_entity.type
_entity.pdbx_description
1 polymer ?
#
loop_
_entity_poly.entity_id
_entity_poly.type
_entity_poly.pdbx_seq_one_letter_code
_entity_poly.pdbx_strand_id
1 'polypeptide(L)' 'MLQYPILINRPIEVTPLGTRLCRPSEAVLDILPDAQKGAFTKEDGEKAVDDAGQRVK' A
#
# COMPACT_ATOMS: atom_id res chain seq x y z
N MET A 1 -1.64 22.57 -5.53
CA MET A 1 -1.52 21.58 -4.44
C MET A 1 -1.23 22.23 -3.09
N LEU A 2 -0.16 23.03 -2.94
CA LEU A 2 0.16 23.66 -1.64
C LEU A 2 -0.95 24.56 -1.08
N GLN A 3 -1.58 25.39 -1.93
CA GLN A 3 -2.70 26.24 -1.54
C GLN A 3 -4.05 25.50 -1.44
N TYR A 4 -4.16 24.34 -2.09
CA TYR A 4 -5.38 23.52 -2.15
C TYR A 4 -5.00 22.04 -1.99
N PRO A 5 -4.84 21.56 -0.73
CA PRO A 5 -4.30 20.23 -0.45
C PRO A 5 -5.11 19.07 -1.02
N ILE A 6 -6.41 19.27 -1.27
CA ILE A 6 -7.30 18.28 -1.89
C ILE A 6 -6.81 17.82 -3.28
N LEU A 7 -5.97 18.62 -3.95
CA LEU A 7 -5.38 18.28 -5.23
C LEU A 7 -4.26 17.23 -5.15
N ILE A 8 -3.79 16.91 -3.94
CA ILE A 8 -2.75 15.90 -3.74
C ILE A 8 -3.41 14.51 -3.75
N ASN A 9 -3.06 13.69 -4.75
CA ASN A 9 -3.50 12.29 -4.79
C ASN A 9 -3.01 11.51 -3.56
N ARG A 10 -3.82 10.56 -3.09
CA ARG A 10 -3.63 9.88 -1.80
C ARG A 10 -3.86 8.36 -1.85
N PRO A 11 -3.24 7.58 -0.94
CA PRO A 11 -2.24 7.99 0.06
C PRO A 11 -0.80 8.05 -0.51
N ILE A 12 0.02 8.93 0.05
CA ILE A 12 1.47 8.95 -0.17
C ILE A 12 2.12 8.40 1.09
N GLU A 13 2.89 7.32 0.94
CA GLU A 13 3.54 6.62 2.03
C GLU A 13 5.05 6.84 1.96
N VAL A 14 5.69 6.98 3.14
CA VAL A 14 7.13 7.20 3.29
C VAL A 14 7.68 6.17 4.27
N THR A 15 8.71 5.44 3.86
CA THR A 15 9.44 4.48 4.69
C THR A 15 10.95 4.66 4.48
N PRO A 16 11.81 3.98 5.27
CA PRO A 16 13.25 3.98 5.02
C PRO A 16 13.65 3.40 3.65
N LEU A 17 12.78 2.59 3.02
CA LEU A 17 13.04 1.99 1.70
C LEU A 17 12.64 2.92 0.54
N GLY A 18 11.78 3.92 0.78
CA GLY A 18 11.39 4.89 -0.23
C GLY A 18 10.06 5.59 0.04
N THR A 19 9.60 6.34 -0.96
CA THR A 19 8.34 7.10 -0.93
C THR A 19 7.50 6.73 -2.13
N ARG A 20 6.19 6.48 -1.95
CA ARG A 20 5.30 6.09 -3.04
C ARG A 20 3.87 6.62 -2.90
N LEU A 21 3.28 7.03 -4.02
CA LEU A 21 1.83 7.16 -4.16
C LEU A 21 1.22 5.77 -4.31
N CYS A 22 0.54 5.28 -3.27
CA CYS A 22 0.05 3.91 -3.21
C CYS A 22 -1.34 3.81 -3.84
N ARG A 23 -1.37 3.95 -5.17
CA ARG A 23 -2.55 3.70 -6.02
C ARG A 23 -2.16 2.73 -7.14
N PRO A 24 -2.55 1.43 -7.06
CA PRO A 24 -3.44 0.83 -6.06
C PRO A 24 -2.79 0.65 -4.67
N SER A 25 -3.57 0.34 -3.63
CA SER A 25 -3.14 0.42 -2.22
C SER A 25 -2.01 -0.57 -1.88
N GLU A 26 -2.02 -1.76 -2.46
CA GLU A 26 -1.01 -2.81 -2.35
C GLU A 26 0.37 -2.41 -2.88
N ALA A 27 0.47 -1.28 -3.61
CA ALA A 27 1.75 -0.69 -3.99
C ALA A 27 2.63 -0.33 -2.78
N VAL A 28 2.03 -0.15 -1.59
CA VAL A 28 2.79 0.07 -0.34
C VAL A 28 3.68 -1.11 0.02
N LEU A 29 3.30 -2.33 -0.38
CA LEU A 29 4.02 -3.56 -0.07
C LEU A 29 5.43 -3.61 -0.70
N ASP A 30 5.74 -2.73 -1.66
CA ASP A 30 7.08 -2.61 -2.25
C ASP A 30 8.05 -1.77 -1.40
N ILE A 31 7.54 -0.98 -0.45
CA ILE A 31 8.34 -0.07 0.38
C ILE A 31 8.23 -0.37 1.88
N LEU A 32 7.43 -1.35 2.31
CA LEU A 32 7.42 -1.76 3.73
C LEU A 32 8.70 -2.54 4.07
N PRO A 33 9.39 -2.21 5.18
CA PRO A 33 10.61 -2.91 5.59
C PRO A 33 10.34 -4.35 6.04
N ASP A 34 9.16 -4.58 6.62
CA ASP A 34 8.74 -5.88 7.12
C ASP A 34 7.66 -6.48 6.20
N ALA A 35 7.71 -7.80 6.02
CA ALA A 35 6.67 -8.54 5.33
C ALA A 35 5.34 -8.49 6.10
N GLN A 36 4.22 -8.71 5.40
CA GLN A 36 2.93 -8.87 6.05
C GLN A 36 2.95 -10.07 7.00
N LYS A 37 2.34 -9.90 8.17
CA LYS A 37 2.32 -10.93 9.24
C LYS A 37 1.27 -12.03 9.00
N GLY A 38 0.45 -11.89 7.97
CA GLY A 38 -0.60 -12.83 7.59
C GLY A 38 -1.35 -12.33 6.36
N ALA A 39 -2.44 -13.03 6.01
CA ALA A 39 -3.29 -12.65 4.89
C ALA A 39 -3.87 -11.25 5.07
N PHE A 40 -3.99 -10.53 3.94
CA PHE A 40 -4.58 -9.20 3.90
C PHE A 40 -5.61 -9.12 2.78
N THR A 41 -6.84 -8.82 3.15
CA THR A 41 -7.98 -8.63 2.24
C THR A 41 -8.45 -7.18 2.34
N LYS A 42 -8.62 -6.52 1.20
CA LYS A 42 -9.12 -5.15 1.09
C LYS A 42 -10.60 -5.08 1.49
N GLU A 43 -11.09 -3.86 1.68
CA GLU A 43 -12.48 -3.59 2.09
C GLU A 43 -13.53 -4.09 1.07
N ASP A 44 -13.16 -4.17 -0.21
CA ASP A 44 -14.01 -4.69 -1.29
C ASP A 44 -13.95 -6.22 -1.46
N GLY A 45 -13.17 -6.91 -0.61
CA GLY A 45 -13.00 -8.36 -0.65
C GLY A 45 -11.85 -8.84 -1.55
N GLU A 46 -11.13 -7.94 -2.23
CA GLU A 46 -9.94 -8.32 -2.99
C GLU A 46 -8.83 -8.80 -2.04
N LYS A 47 -8.33 -10.02 -2.25
CA LYS A 47 -7.18 -10.54 -1.50
C LYS A 47 -5.91 -9.92 -2.06
N ALA A 48 -5.17 -9.15 -1.26
CA ALA A 48 -3.88 -8.60 -1.70
C ALA A 48 -2.71 -9.52 -1.30
N VAL A 49 -2.82 -10.19 -0.16
CA VAL A 49 -1.79 -11.10 0.38
C VAL A 49 -2.46 -12.36 0.93
N ASP A 50 -1.88 -13.53 0.65
CA ASP A 50 -2.36 -14.84 1.11
C ASP A 50 -1.85 -15.21 2.52
N ASP A 51 -2.27 -16.37 3.03
CA ASP A 51 -1.88 -16.89 4.34
C ASP A 51 -0.38 -17.22 4.44
N ALA A 52 0.30 -17.39 3.29
CA ALA A 52 1.74 -17.59 3.21
C ALA A 52 2.53 -16.27 3.13
N GLY A 53 1.84 -15.11 3.17
CA GLY A 53 2.44 -13.79 3.07
C GLY A 53 2.84 -13.40 1.64
N GLN A 54 2.41 -14.15 0.63
CA GLN A 54 2.69 -13.88 -0.78
C GLN A 54 1.58 -13.03 -1.40
N ARG A 55 1.94 -12.21 -2.40
CA ARG A 55 0.95 -11.43 -3.13
C ARG A 55 0.05 -12.34 -3.97
N VAL A 56 -1.24 -12.06 -3.92
CA VAL A 56 -2.23 -12.68 -4.81
C VAL A 56 -2.27 -11.85 -6.09
N LYS A 57 -2.20 -12.51 -7.26
CA LYS A 57 -2.27 -11.87 -8.58
C LYS A 57 -3.71 -11.64 -9.02
#